data_AF-A0A1B6CB07-F1
#
_entry.id   AF-A0A1B6CB07-F1
#
_cell.length_a   1.000
_cell.length_b   1.000
_cell.length_c   1.000
_cell.angle_alpha   90.00
_cell.angle_beta   90.00
_cell.angle_gamma   90.00
#
_symmetry.space_group_name_H-M   'P 1'
#
loop_
_entity.id
_entity.type
_entity.pdbx_description
1 polymer ?
#
loop_
_entity_poly.entity_id
_entity_poly.type
_entity_poly.pdbx_seq_one_letter_code
_entity_poly.pdbx_strand_id
1 'polypeptide(L)'
;YFQDDPITKEKRDEITDMYTNFFLTNPMIFDIRNNRHPTYVYQFDHLGEYTRAYGYGLPKNESFGSAVHEDDLVYLFPLNYVFPNLKFNEIDLNISKLMVKLWVNFATHGNPTPKKISQDPQNPDDEKIKWKPFGFRSKYLLIETNKLSMKRDLLKDQYKFWTSLKVTDKLRSNFDSEGFLINKPPTDFGKKDIC
;
A
#
# COMPACT_ATOMS: atom_id res chain seq x y z
N TYR A 1 -3.34 -1.61 18.98
CA TYR A 1 -1.92 -1.87 18.75
C TYR A 1 -1.28 -2.40 20.02
N PHE A 2 -0.88 -1.54 20.96
CA PHE A 2 -0.10 -1.98 22.13
C PHE A 2 -0.93 -2.15 23.41
N GLN A 3 -2.15 -1.61 23.47
CA GLN A 3 -2.92 -1.55 24.72
C GLN A 3 -2.05 -0.91 25.81
N ASP A 4 -1.84 -1.61 26.93
CA ASP A 4 -0.96 -1.21 28.03
C ASP A 4 0.39 -1.97 28.04
N ASP A 5 0.68 -2.76 27.00
CA ASP A 5 1.93 -3.53 26.90
C ASP A 5 3.13 -2.62 26.59
N PRO A 6 4.33 -2.92 27.14
CA PRO A 6 5.55 -2.23 26.76
C PRO A 6 5.91 -2.50 25.29
N ILE A 7 6.52 -1.51 24.64
CA ILE A 7 7.05 -1.65 23.28
C ILE A 7 8.38 -2.41 23.35
N THR A 8 8.37 -3.66 22.91
CA THR A 8 9.55 -4.54 22.86
C THR A 8 9.79 -5.05 21.44
N LYS A 9 10.90 -5.77 21.22
CA LYS A 9 11.22 -6.33 19.88
C LYS A 9 10.18 -7.35 19.42
N GLU A 10 9.55 -8.03 20.36
CA GLU A 10 8.49 -9.01 20.11
C GLU A 10 7.22 -8.37 19.55
N LYS A 11 7.06 -7.04 19.70
CA LYS A 11 5.92 -6.26 19.18
C LYS A 11 6.15 -5.70 17.77
N ARG A 12 7.06 -6.33 17.00
CA ARG A 12 7.43 -5.91 15.63
C ARG A 12 6.20 -5.77 14.73
N ASP A 13 5.27 -6.73 14.80
CA ASP A 13 4.11 -6.77 13.92
C ASP A 13 3.12 -5.65 14.27
N GLU A 14 2.88 -5.39 15.55
CA GLU A 14 2.02 -4.28 15.97
C GLU A 14 2.59 -2.91 15.62
N ILE A 15 3.93 -2.74 15.68
CA ILE A 15 4.62 -1.55 15.17
C ILE A 15 4.42 -1.44 13.67
N THR A 16 4.65 -2.53 12.93
CA THR A 16 4.52 -2.56 11.47
C THR A 16 3.10 -2.20 11.03
N ASP A 17 2.07 -2.76 11.69
CA ASP A 17 0.67 -2.45 11.43
C ASP A 17 0.31 -0.99 11.76
N MET A 18 0.89 -0.44 12.83
CA MET A 18 0.67 0.96 13.20
C MET A 18 1.25 1.89 12.13
N TYR A 19 2.51 1.68 11.74
CA TYR A 19 3.18 2.50 10.72
C TYR A 19 2.51 2.36 9.35
N THR A 20 2.16 1.14 8.94
CA THR A 20 1.42 0.86 7.70
C THR A 20 0.10 1.61 7.68
N ASN A 21 -0.64 1.59 8.79
CA ASN A 21 -1.93 2.27 8.84
C ASN A 21 -1.79 3.79 8.89
N PHE A 22 -0.80 4.30 9.60
CA PHE A 22 -0.56 5.74 9.68
C PHE A 22 -0.10 6.33 8.35
N PHE A 23 0.91 5.74 7.71
CA PHE A 23 1.55 6.32 6.52
C PHE A 23 0.85 5.96 5.20
N LEU A 24 0.26 4.75 5.09
CA LEU A 24 -0.21 4.23 3.80
C LEU A 24 -1.73 4.06 3.78
N THR A 25 -2.27 3.22 4.67
CA THR A 25 -3.60 2.69 4.42
C THR A 25 -4.73 3.64 4.84
N ASN A 26 -4.62 4.35 5.97
CA ASN A 26 -5.67 5.31 6.35
C ASN A 26 -5.75 6.49 5.38
N PRO A 27 -4.65 7.19 5.03
CA PRO A 27 -4.71 8.27 4.04
C PRO A 27 -5.35 7.81 2.73
N MET A 28 -4.94 6.62 2.25
CA MET A 28 -5.53 5.99 1.07
C MET A 28 -7.04 5.76 1.22
N ILE A 29 -7.50 5.14 2.32
CA ILE A 29 -8.94 4.89 2.51
C ILE A 29 -9.74 6.19 2.62
N PHE A 30 -9.19 7.22 3.26
CA PHE A 30 -9.84 8.53 3.32
C PHE A 30 -10.00 9.13 1.92
N ASP A 31 -8.96 9.09 1.08
CA ASP A 31 -9.02 9.60 -0.28
C ASP A 31 -10.04 8.83 -1.14
N ILE A 32 -9.93 7.49 -1.15
CA ILE A 32 -10.81 6.62 -1.95
C ILE A 32 -12.28 6.80 -1.59
N ARG A 33 -12.61 6.97 -0.31
CA ARG A 33 -14.00 7.18 0.14
C ARG A 33 -14.60 8.51 -0.31
N ASN A 34 -13.77 9.50 -0.61
CA ASN A 34 -14.19 10.80 -1.14
C ASN A 34 -14.18 10.83 -2.68
N ASN A 35 -13.55 9.85 -3.34
CA ASN A 35 -13.54 9.72 -4.78
C ASN A 35 -14.89 9.19 -5.30
N ARG A 36 -15.48 9.90 -6.28
CA ARG A 36 -16.76 9.54 -6.91
C ARG A 36 -16.60 8.67 -8.17
N HIS A 37 -15.39 8.52 -8.66
CA HIS A 37 -15.09 7.70 -9.84
C HIS A 37 -14.78 6.25 -9.47
N PRO A 38 -14.88 5.30 -10.43
CA PRO A 38 -14.48 3.92 -10.18
C PRO A 38 -13.01 3.82 -9.74
N THR A 39 -12.78 3.47 -8.48
CA THR A 39 -11.44 3.21 -7.94
C THR A 39 -11.20 1.72 -7.82
N TYR A 40 -10.02 1.25 -8.21
CA TYR A 40 -9.61 -0.16 -8.10
C TYR A 40 -8.45 -0.26 -7.12
N VAL A 41 -8.58 -1.13 -6.12
CA VAL A 41 -7.59 -1.29 -5.05
C VAL A 41 -7.07 -2.72 -5.08
N TYR A 42 -5.75 -2.88 -4.96
CA TYR A 42 -5.12 -4.17 -4.72
C TYR A 42 -4.36 -4.16 -3.39
N GLN A 43 -4.19 -5.35 -2.84
CA GLN A 43 -3.21 -5.65 -1.81
C GLN A 43 -2.24 -6.65 -2.43
N PHE A 44 -0.96 -6.29 -2.45
CA PHE A 44 0.11 -7.14 -2.96
C PHE A 44 0.69 -7.95 -1.80
N ASP A 45 0.73 -9.27 -1.95
CA ASP A 45 1.18 -10.22 -0.92
C ASP A 45 1.90 -11.41 -1.56
N HIS A 46 2.58 -11.16 -2.69
CA HIS A 46 3.48 -12.14 -3.30
C HIS A 46 4.87 -12.01 -2.68
N LEU A 47 5.37 -13.14 -2.17
CA LEU A 47 6.74 -13.30 -1.71
C LEU A 47 7.60 -13.82 -2.87
N GLY A 48 8.31 -12.92 -3.54
CA GLY A 48 9.27 -13.30 -4.58
C GLY A 48 10.72 -13.36 -4.08
N GLU A 49 11.63 -13.63 -4.99
CA GLU A 49 13.07 -13.79 -4.69
C GLU A 49 13.75 -12.47 -4.31
N TYR A 50 13.16 -11.36 -4.72
CA TYR A 50 13.67 -10.01 -4.51
C TYR A 50 12.75 -9.26 -3.53
N THR A 51 13.35 -8.68 -2.49
CA THR A 51 12.66 -7.84 -1.51
C THR A 51 13.47 -6.60 -1.16
N ARG A 52 12.77 -5.50 -0.96
CA ARG A 52 13.26 -4.20 -0.50
C ARG A 52 13.55 -4.21 1.00
N ALA A 53 13.06 -5.20 1.74
CA ALA A 53 13.26 -5.32 3.19
C ALA A 53 14.75 -5.24 3.60
N TYR A 54 15.65 -5.86 2.82
CA TYR A 54 17.09 -5.79 3.08
C TYR A 54 17.66 -4.39 2.89
N GLY A 55 17.13 -3.62 1.95
CA GLY A 55 17.48 -2.21 1.76
C GLY A 55 17.02 -1.32 2.91
N TYR A 56 16.02 -1.76 3.67
CA TYR A 56 15.55 -1.11 4.90
C TYR A 56 16.21 -1.67 6.17
N GLY A 57 17.23 -2.53 6.03
CA GLY A 57 18.03 -3.01 7.15
C GLY A 57 17.60 -4.37 7.73
N LEU A 58 16.68 -5.10 7.10
CA LEU A 58 16.43 -6.49 7.49
C LEU A 58 17.68 -7.34 7.22
N PRO A 59 18.13 -8.19 8.15
CA PRO A 59 19.21 -9.14 7.88
C PRO A 59 18.85 -10.11 6.75
N LYS A 60 19.83 -10.47 5.90
CA LYS A 60 19.59 -11.32 4.72
C LYS A 60 19.16 -12.76 5.03
N ASN A 61 19.34 -13.19 6.27
CA ASN A 61 18.92 -14.49 6.79
C ASN A 61 17.55 -14.44 7.48
N GLU A 62 16.87 -13.31 7.45
CA GLU A 62 15.55 -13.11 8.03
C GLU A 62 14.51 -12.78 6.96
N SER A 63 13.23 -12.93 7.33
CA SER A 63 12.10 -12.58 6.48
C SER A 63 11.03 -11.85 7.29
N PHE A 64 10.28 -10.95 6.64
CA PHE A 64 9.03 -10.42 7.19
C PHE A 64 7.85 -11.39 7.00
N GLY A 65 8.00 -12.42 6.16
CA GLY A 65 6.91 -13.37 5.87
C GLY A 65 5.75 -12.79 5.07
N SER A 66 5.84 -11.54 4.63
CA SER A 66 4.91 -10.87 3.71
C SER A 66 5.68 -9.83 2.87
N ALA A 67 5.06 -9.32 1.82
CA ALA A 67 5.63 -8.26 0.99
C ALA A 67 5.81 -6.97 1.81
N VAL A 68 6.90 -6.25 1.57
CA VAL A 68 7.15 -4.95 2.20
C VAL A 68 6.92 -3.79 1.23
N HIS A 69 7.07 -2.56 1.73
CA HIS A 69 6.98 -1.37 0.90
C HIS A 69 7.95 -1.45 -0.30
N GLU A 70 7.48 -1.02 -1.48
CA GLU A 70 8.20 -1.06 -2.77
C GLU A 70 8.46 -2.46 -3.39
N ASP A 71 8.08 -3.58 -2.74
CA ASP A 71 8.28 -4.91 -3.33
C ASP A 71 7.50 -5.11 -4.63
N ASP A 72 6.30 -4.52 -4.74
CA ASP A 72 5.47 -4.62 -5.94
C ASP A 72 6.07 -3.89 -7.17
N LEU A 73 6.89 -2.86 -6.95
CA LEU A 73 7.55 -2.09 -8.02
C LEU A 73 8.53 -2.93 -8.83
N VAL A 74 9.16 -3.92 -8.19
CA VAL A 74 10.11 -4.85 -8.84
C VAL A 74 9.44 -5.55 -10.04
N TYR A 75 8.14 -5.82 -9.94
CA TYR A 75 7.35 -6.54 -10.96
C TYR A 75 6.81 -5.63 -12.07
N LEU A 76 6.99 -4.31 -11.95
CA LEU A 76 6.57 -3.30 -12.93
C LEU A 76 7.75 -2.66 -13.66
N PHE A 77 8.88 -2.48 -12.97
CA PHE A 77 10.02 -1.74 -13.49
C PHE A 77 11.34 -2.50 -13.30
N PRO A 78 12.28 -2.38 -14.24
CA PRO A 78 13.62 -2.92 -14.06
C PRO A 78 14.39 -2.06 -13.04
N LEU A 79 14.25 -2.37 -11.75
CA LEU A 79 14.91 -1.68 -10.63
C LEU A 79 16.41 -2.01 -10.51
N ASN A 80 17.15 -1.89 -11.60
CA ASN A 80 18.56 -2.30 -11.72
C ASN A 80 19.50 -1.59 -10.73
N TYR A 81 19.13 -0.40 -10.25
CA TYR A 81 19.89 0.34 -9.23
C TYR A 81 19.79 -0.30 -7.83
N VAL A 82 18.73 -1.07 -7.56
CA VAL A 82 18.53 -1.82 -6.32
C VAL A 82 18.94 -3.27 -6.48
N PHE A 83 18.54 -3.89 -7.60
CA PHE A 83 18.77 -5.29 -7.90
C PHE A 83 19.57 -5.41 -9.20
N PRO A 84 20.91 -5.27 -9.14
CA PRO A 84 21.75 -5.46 -10.31
C PRO A 84 21.56 -6.86 -10.89
N ASN A 85 21.42 -6.96 -12.21
CA ASN A 85 21.20 -8.21 -12.93
C ASN A 85 19.93 -8.96 -12.49
N LEU A 86 18.86 -8.22 -12.17
CA LEU A 86 17.55 -8.80 -11.86
C LEU A 86 17.14 -9.80 -12.94
N LYS A 87 16.87 -11.03 -12.51
CA LYS A 87 16.41 -12.11 -13.36
C LYS A 87 15.39 -12.93 -12.59
N PHE A 88 14.13 -12.80 -12.98
CA PHE A 88 13.05 -13.55 -12.36
C PHE A 88 13.16 -15.05 -12.65
N ASN A 89 12.86 -15.84 -11.62
CA ASN A 89 12.39 -17.21 -11.82
C ASN A 89 11.02 -17.23 -12.54
N GLU A 90 10.51 -18.43 -12.83
CA GLU A 90 9.24 -18.57 -13.54
C GLU A 90 8.04 -17.98 -12.79
N ILE A 91 8.01 -18.14 -11.46
CA ILE A 91 6.93 -17.68 -10.59
C ILE A 91 6.86 -16.15 -10.59
N ASP A 92 7.98 -15.48 -10.34
CA ASP A 92 8.12 -14.04 -10.28
C ASP A 92 7.86 -13.42 -11.67
N LEU A 93 8.29 -14.09 -12.74
CA LEU A 93 8.03 -13.66 -14.11
C LEU A 93 6.53 -13.68 -14.43
N ASN A 94 5.80 -14.69 -13.96
CA ASN A 94 4.36 -14.76 -14.13
C ASN A 94 3.63 -13.65 -13.35
N ILE A 95 4.08 -13.34 -12.13
CA ILE A 95 3.58 -12.20 -11.36
C ILE A 95 3.89 -10.87 -12.07
N SER A 96 5.09 -10.70 -12.63
CA SER A 96 5.43 -9.51 -13.41
C SER A 96 4.56 -9.34 -14.66
N LYS A 97 4.35 -10.41 -15.44
CA LYS A 97 3.42 -10.39 -16.58
C LYS A 97 2.01 -10.01 -16.16
N LEU A 98 1.52 -10.53 -15.02
CA LEU A 98 0.23 -10.19 -14.46
C LEU A 98 0.15 -8.70 -14.08
N MET A 99 1.13 -8.20 -13.30
CA MET A 99 1.17 -6.81 -12.85
C MET A 99 1.19 -5.84 -14.03
N VAL A 100 2.07 -6.07 -15.01
CA VAL A 100 2.13 -5.27 -16.24
C VAL A 100 0.80 -5.31 -16.99
N LYS A 101 0.18 -6.48 -17.15
CA LYS A 101 -1.13 -6.62 -17.82
C LYS A 101 -2.23 -5.83 -17.11
N LEU A 102 -2.30 -5.90 -15.78
CA LEU A 102 -3.29 -5.18 -14.98
C LEU A 102 -3.15 -3.66 -15.12
N TRP A 103 -1.92 -3.15 -15.02
CA TRP A 103 -1.62 -1.73 -15.15
C TRP A 103 -1.84 -1.20 -16.57
N VAL A 104 -1.38 -1.92 -17.59
CA VAL A 104 -1.61 -1.57 -19.00
C VAL A 104 -3.11 -1.57 -19.33
N ASN A 105 -3.86 -2.57 -18.85
CA ASN A 105 -5.30 -2.59 -19.05
C ASN A 105 -6.00 -1.38 -18.43
N PHE A 106 -5.59 -1.00 -17.22
CA PHE A 106 -6.14 0.18 -16.56
C PHE A 106 -5.81 1.46 -17.34
N ALA A 107 -4.56 1.64 -17.77
CA ALA A 107 -4.14 2.81 -18.56
C ALA A 107 -4.89 2.91 -19.90
N THR A 108 -5.12 1.77 -20.58
CA THR A 108 -5.77 1.74 -21.89
C THR A 108 -7.30 1.84 -21.81
N HIS A 109 -7.94 1.26 -20.79
CA HIS A 109 -9.40 1.07 -20.75
C HIS A 109 -10.09 1.68 -19.52
N GLY A 110 -9.35 2.22 -18.54
CA GLY A 110 -9.89 2.63 -17.24
C GLY A 110 -10.39 1.45 -16.38
N ASN A 111 -10.08 0.21 -16.76
CA ASN A 111 -10.45 -1.01 -16.04
C ASN A 111 -9.28 -2.01 -16.08
N PRO A 112 -8.76 -2.50 -14.94
CA PRO A 112 -7.61 -3.42 -14.94
C PRO A 112 -7.91 -4.81 -15.54
N THR A 113 -9.18 -5.20 -15.60
CA THR A 113 -9.64 -6.50 -16.10
C THR A 113 -10.82 -6.31 -17.06
N PRO A 114 -10.63 -5.68 -18.24
CA PRO A 114 -11.71 -5.50 -19.22
C PRO A 114 -12.28 -6.86 -19.65
N LYS A 115 -11.41 -7.89 -19.74
CA LYS A 115 -11.77 -9.31 -19.79
C LYS A 115 -11.44 -9.98 -18.45
N LYS A 116 -12.05 -11.14 -18.18
CA LYS A 116 -11.68 -11.94 -17.01
C LYS A 116 -10.22 -12.38 -17.11
N ILE A 117 -9.58 -12.60 -15.97
CA ILE A 117 -8.21 -13.11 -15.88
C ILE A 117 -8.19 -14.36 -15.01
N SER A 118 -7.07 -15.09 -15.07
CA SER A 118 -6.91 -16.29 -14.24
C SER A 118 -7.01 -15.97 -12.75
N GLN A 119 -7.60 -16.89 -11.98
CA GLN A 119 -7.52 -16.85 -10.52
C GLN A 119 -6.19 -17.38 -9.97
N ASP A 120 -5.38 -18.02 -10.79
CA ASP A 120 -4.04 -18.48 -10.45
C ASP A 120 -3.03 -17.74 -11.35
N PRO A 121 -2.18 -16.87 -10.81
CA PRO A 121 -1.15 -16.18 -11.59
C PRO A 121 -0.20 -17.14 -12.34
N GLN A 122 -0.06 -18.37 -11.84
CA GLN A 122 0.85 -19.38 -12.38
C GLN A 122 0.20 -20.25 -13.45
N ASN A 123 -1.13 -20.23 -13.56
CA ASN A 123 -1.88 -21.01 -14.54
C ASN A 123 -2.87 -20.12 -15.30
N PRO A 124 -2.64 -19.82 -16.60
CA PRO A 124 -3.45 -18.85 -17.35
C PRO A 124 -4.86 -19.33 -17.69
N ASP A 125 -5.16 -20.64 -17.58
CA ASP A 125 -6.36 -21.23 -18.16
C ASP A 125 -7.64 -21.05 -17.32
N ASP A 126 -7.53 -20.43 -16.13
CA ASP A 126 -8.62 -20.37 -15.16
C ASP A 126 -9.28 -18.98 -15.04
N GLU A 127 -9.83 -18.47 -16.15
CA GLU A 127 -10.40 -17.11 -16.29
C GLU A 127 -11.66 -16.82 -15.43
N LYS A 128 -11.48 -16.71 -14.12
CA LYS A 128 -12.57 -16.49 -13.15
C LYS A 128 -12.61 -15.08 -12.57
N ILE A 129 -11.50 -14.35 -12.57
CA ILE A 129 -11.41 -13.08 -11.85
C ILE A 129 -11.88 -11.92 -12.73
N LYS A 130 -12.82 -11.15 -12.20
CA LYS A 130 -13.19 -9.81 -12.67
C LYS A 130 -12.96 -8.84 -11.52
N TRP A 131 -12.03 -7.92 -11.68
CA TRP A 131 -11.71 -6.91 -10.68
C TRP A 131 -12.85 -5.90 -10.59
N LYS A 132 -13.52 -5.88 -9.45
CA LYS A 132 -14.62 -4.95 -9.18
C LYS A 132 -14.08 -3.69 -8.50
N PRO A 133 -14.61 -2.50 -8.82
CA PRO A 133 -14.25 -1.27 -8.11
C PRO A 133 -14.48 -1.40 -6.59
N PHE A 134 -13.71 -0.63 -5.83
CA PHE A 134 -13.71 -0.58 -4.37
C PHE A 134 -15.12 -0.45 -3.81
N GLY A 135 -15.80 0.64 -4.15
CA GLY A 135 -17.23 0.87 -3.96
C GLY A 135 -17.83 0.32 -2.66
N PHE A 136 -19.05 -0.21 -2.75
CA PHE A 136 -19.74 -0.79 -1.60
C PHE A 136 -19.02 -2.04 -1.06
N ARG A 137 -18.80 -2.08 0.26
CA ARG A 137 -18.01 -3.07 1.01
C ARG A 137 -16.50 -3.05 0.74
N SER A 138 -15.93 -1.93 0.28
CA SER A 138 -14.46 -1.75 0.24
C SER A 138 -13.74 -2.93 -0.43
N LYS A 139 -14.16 -3.28 -1.64
CA LYS A 139 -13.63 -4.45 -2.37
C LYS A 139 -12.20 -4.18 -2.83
N TYR A 140 -11.39 -5.22 -2.86
CA TYR A 140 -10.02 -5.12 -3.34
C TYR A 140 -9.57 -6.46 -3.92
N LEU A 141 -8.58 -6.42 -4.81
CA LEU A 141 -7.93 -7.61 -5.31
C LEU A 141 -6.75 -7.95 -4.41
N LEU A 142 -6.77 -9.12 -3.78
CA LEU A 142 -5.59 -9.67 -3.11
C LEU A 142 -4.78 -10.44 -4.16
N ILE A 143 -3.50 -10.11 -4.28
CA ILE A 143 -2.54 -10.69 -5.21
C ILE A 143 -1.52 -11.49 -4.40
N GLU A 144 -1.72 -12.81 -4.33
CA GLU A 144 -0.81 -13.76 -3.68
C GLU A 144 -0.02 -14.52 -4.76
N THR A 145 1.06 -15.20 -4.37
CA THR A 145 1.93 -15.96 -5.30
C THR A 145 1.16 -16.92 -6.22
N ASN A 146 0.21 -17.67 -5.67
CA ASN A 146 -0.52 -18.75 -6.37
C ASN A 146 -2.03 -18.49 -6.44
N LYS A 147 -2.48 -17.27 -6.10
CA LYS A 147 -3.91 -16.98 -6.05
C LYS A 147 -4.24 -15.50 -6.16
N LEU A 148 -5.22 -15.20 -7.01
CA LEU A 148 -5.90 -13.92 -7.05
C LEU A 148 -7.28 -14.06 -6.44
N SER A 149 -7.60 -13.18 -5.50
CA SER A 149 -8.88 -13.23 -4.78
C SER A 149 -9.51 -11.85 -4.68
N MET A 150 -10.76 -11.70 -5.13
CA MET A 150 -11.55 -10.52 -4.77
C MET A 150 -11.98 -10.62 -3.30
N LYS A 151 -11.43 -9.74 -2.47
CA LYS A 151 -11.76 -9.61 -1.05
C LYS A 151 -12.68 -8.39 -0.84
N ARG A 152 -13.14 -8.22 0.40
CA ARG A 152 -14.03 -7.14 0.83
C ARG A 152 -13.68 -6.73 2.26
N ASP A 153 -14.30 -5.65 2.72
CA ASP A 153 -14.13 -5.11 4.06
C ASP A 153 -12.67 -4.70 4.34
N LEU A 154 -11.95 -4.18 3.32
CA LEU A 154 -10.55 -3.75 3.44
C LEU A 154 -10.37 -2.87 4.68
N LEU A 155 -9.56 -3.36 5.61
CA LEU A 155 -9.12 -2.66 6.83
C LEU A 155 -10.27 -2.02 7.62
N LYS A 156 -11.45 -2.67 7.63
CA LYS A 156 -12.67 -2.12 8.21
C LYS A 156 -12.51 -1.72 9.67
N ASP A 157 -11.86 -2.56 10.48
CA ASP A 157 -11.73 -2.34 11.91
C ASP A 157 -10.62 -1.33 12.23
N GLN A 158 -9.52 -1.36 11.46
CA GLN A 158 -8.47 -0.36 11.51
C GLN A 158 -9.05 1.01 11.17
N TYR A 159 -9.80 1.14 10.07
CA TYR A 159 -10.45 2.39 9.69
C TYR A 159 -11.39 2.92 10.78
N LYS A 160 -12.20 2.04 11.40
CA LYS A 160 -13.06 2.45 12.54
C LYS A 160 -12.24 2.97 13.71
N PHE A 161 -11.17 2.27 14.07
CA PHE A 161 -10.27 2.70 15.14
C PHE A 161 -9.68 4.07 14.83
N TRP A 162 -9.03 4.23 13.68
CA TRP A 162 -8.34 5.47 13.34
C TRP A 162 -9.29 6.67 13.14
N THR A 163 -10.50 6.45 12.64
CA THR A 163 -11.53 7.51 12.56
C THR A 163 -12.12 7.90 13.92
N SER A 164 -12.04 7.02 14.92
CA SER A 164 -12.47 7.34 16.30
C SER A 164 -11.45 8.21 17.03
N LEU A 165 -10.18 8.16 16.62
CA LEU A 165 -9.16 9.08 17.07
C LEU A 165 -9.48 10.45 16.46
N LYS A 166 -10.06 11.36 17.23
CA LYS A 166 -10.42 12.73 16.81
C LYS A 166 -9.18 13.63 16.55
N VAL A 167 -8.15 13.10 15.87
CA VAL A 167 -6.87 13.76 15.61
C VAL A 167 -7.03 14.91 14.61
N THR A 168 -7.88 14.71 13.60
CA THR A 168 -8.17 15.71 12.58
C THR A 168 -8.97 16.90 13.12
N ASP A 169 -9.82 16.72 14.12
CA ASP A 169 -10.61 17.80 14.71
C ASP A 169 -9.73 18.84 15.43
N LYS A 170 -8.69 18.36 16.14
CA LYS A 170 -7.70 19.23 16.79
C LYS A 170 -6.71 19.86 15.81
N LEU A 171 -6.40 19.19 14.70
CA LEU A 171 -5.55 19.78 13.66
C LEU A 171 -6.31 20.82 12.85
N ARG A 172 -7.54 20.53 12.42
CA ARG A 172 -8.38 21.47 11.64
C ARG A 172 -8.70 22.75 12.39
N SER A 173 -8.88 22.69 13.71
CA SER A 173 -9.04 23.89 14.53
C SER A 173 -7.80 24.80 14.58
N ASN A 174 -6.64 24.32 14.10
CA ASN A 174 -5.47 25.17 13.91
C ASN A 174 -5.46 25.88 12.54
N PHE A 175 -6.37 25.58 11.62
CA PHE A 175 -6.40 26.16 10.27
C PHE A 175 -7.72 26.90 10.00
N ASP A 176 -7.66 28.02 9.27
CA ASP A 176 -8.84 28.77 8.84
C ASP A 176 -9.57 28.07 7.69
N SER A 177 -10.66 28.68 7.19
CA SER A 177 -11.46 28.13 6.09
C SER A 177 -10.71 28.03 4.77
N GLU A 178 -9.56 28.70 4.63
CA GLU A 178 -8.69 28.65 3.46
C GLU A 178 -7.49 27.70 3.66
N GLY A 179 -7.37 27.09 4.84
CA GLY A 179 -6.33 26.12 5.17
C GLY A 179 -5.03 26.73 5.70
N PHE A 180 -5.02 28.00 6.13
CA PHE A 180 -3.85 28.63 6.77
C PHE A 180 -3.88 28.49 8.28
N LEU A 181 -2.71 28.34 8.91
CA LEU A 181 -2.61 28.29 10.37
C LEU A 181 -3.18 29.56 11.01
N ILE A 182 -4.18 29.39 11.88
CA ILE A 182 -4.83 30.47 12.65
C ILE A 182 -3.80 31.09 13.61
N ASN A 183 -2.99 30.25 14.26
CA ASN A 183 -1.92 30.68 15.15
C ASN A 183 -0.56 30.41 14.48
N LYS A 184 -0.10 31.36 13.65
CA LYS A 184 1.26 31.30 13.09
C LYS A 184 2.27 31.49 14.23
N PRO A 185 3.32 30.66 14.35
CA PRO A 185 4.40 30.91 15.30
C PRO A 185 5.09 32.24 14.97
N PRO A 186 5.66 32.94 15.98
CA PRO A 186 6.35 34.20 15.75
C PRO A 186 7.46 34.02 14.70
N THR A 187 7.40 34.81 13.63
CA THR A 187 8.46 34.89 12.63
C THR A 187 9.60 35.75 13.17
N ASP A 188 10.30 35.25 14.18
CA ASP A 188 11.58 35.84 14.60
C ASP A 188 12.70 34.85 14.31
N PHE A 189 12.97 34.66 13.01
CA PHE A 189 14.32 34.29 12.62
C PHE A 189 15.15 35.56 12.77
N GLY A 190 15.65 35.77 13.98
CA GLY A 190 16.55 36.87 14.30
C GLY A 190 17.60 36.98 13.21
N LYS A 191 17.77 38.18 12.67
CA LYS A 191 18.90 38.53 11.81
C LYS A 191 20.16 38.15 12.58
N LYS A 192 20.75 36.99 12.26
CA LYS A 192 22.16 36.77 12.54
C LYS A 192 22.89 37.65 11.55
N ASP A 193 23.33 38.81 12.03
CA ASP A 193 24.35 39.59 11.36
C ASP A 193 25.54 38.67 11.11
N ILE A 194 25.83 38.44 9.84
CA ILE A 194 27.02 37.73 9.39
C ILE A 194 28.15 38.76 9.48
N CYS A 195 29.00 38.62 10.50
CA CYS A 195 30.38 39.11 10.45
C CYS A 195 31.28 38.02 9.87
#